data_AF-A0A0B1U1X0-F1
#
_entry.id   AF-A0A0B1U1X0-F1
#
_cell.length_a   1.000
_cell.length_b   1.000
_cell.length_c   1.000
_cell.angle_alpha   90.00
_cell.angle_beta   90.00
_cell.angle_gamma   90.00
#
_symmetry.space_group_name_H-M   'P 1'
#
loop_
_entity.id
_entity.type
_entity.pdbx_description
1 polymer ?
#
loop_
_entity_poly.entity_id
_entity_poly.type
_entity_poly.pdbx_seq_one_letter_code
_entity_poly.pdbx_strand_id
1 'polypeptide(L)'
;MDDASPLDRDGRFAACLERLEELKAAKARREVLEERVFLEFLRANRGRINEFPLLETEQQSLMDMLLRRAEGLHPGHVFIKEHFSAYLLELNHYGKAKAVGDAAAQEKLAKRLERQETILAKCLQGAVYASSLVKDNFSDAVIRHFGESSLGKIEEITSTMVFDELYWRAYIDRFIKEEVRGAYDDILTERRYRLLREGQLLMVAYPFDAVLSKLKGTTKAISKTRVQTAFEDAVDSEDGRANAEAALSLCQRSDLGDSDKRLERDELQFASRVAAMDTTTADYRTALLDETVDAEDARERFGELVVALCLGAMVSLRVVREDFSRALREFSAKEVVWLVQAAGYFEAKRLGNVLEHIMELDFAHLLREKGEADAARIQIKSARTRRAAKAEVDALAEAGLNKIRRKQFFDDDPEQPEMLLWKAKNPAELEEKLRLLQIEPELTRSLAGLWEYANYKVDIYLCINLAALGKVSTNLSARVTEILGRYGIAPPGAADPAKARRDA
;
A
#
# COMPACT_ATOMS: atom_id res chain seq x y z
N MET A 1 8.48 6.52 29.08
CA MET A 1 9.42 7.57 29.54
C MET A 1 9.68 8.44 28.33
N ASP A 2 9.30 9.71 28.21
CA ASP A 2 8.91 10.73 29.20
C ASP A 2 7.43 11.13 29.12
N ASP A 3 6.76 11.03 30.27
CA ASP A 3 5.44 11.61 30.55
C ASP A 3 5.59 13.12 30.86
N ALA A 4 6.32 13.83 30.00
CA ALA A 4 6.44 15.27 30.14
C ALA A 4 5.07 15.90 29.79
N SER A 5 4.66 16.92 30.54
CA SER A 5 3.42 17.63 30.23
C SER A 5 3.55 18.35 28.86
N PRO A 6 2.42 18.65 28.18
CA PRO A 6 2.45 19.52 27.00
C PRO A 6 3.14 20.84 27.34
N LEU A 7 4.09 21.26 26.51
CA LEU A 7 4.74 22.56 26.68
C LEU A 7 3.74 23.68 26.37
N ASP A 8 3.75 24.73 27.19
CA ASP A 8 3.02 25.95 26.91
C ASP A 8 3.66 26.71 25.72
N ARG A 9 3.04 27.83 25.32
CA ARG A 9 3.48 28.61 24.16
C ARG A 9 4.96 28.97 24.22
N ASP A 10 5.38 29.54 25.35
CA ASP A 10 6.73 30.07 25.50
C ASP A 10 7.75 28.93 25.67
N GLY A 11 7.36 27.83 26.30
CA GLY A 11 8.16 26.61 26.41
C GLY A 11 8.46 25.96 25.05
N ARG A 12 7.47 25.93 24.14
CA ARG A 12 7.68 25.42 22.77
C ARG A 12 8.66 26.29 21.99
N PHE A 13 8.50 27.60 22.05
CA PHE A 13 9.43 28.52 21.39
C PHE A 13 10.83 28.42 21.98
N ALA A 14 10.95 28.28 23.30
CA ALA A 14 12.24 28.12 23.97
C ALA A 14 12.96 26.85 23.52
N ALA A 15 12.29 25.70 23.48
CA ALA A 15 12.89 24.43 23.05
C ALA A 15 13.45 24.51 21.61
N CYS A 16 12.65 25.03 20.68
CA CYS A 16 13.11 25.20 19.30
C CYS A 16 14.22 26.24 19.17
N LEU A 17 14.15 27.34 19.93
CA LEU A 17 15.16 28.41 19.90
C LEU A 17 16.51 27.93 20.46
N GLU A 18 16.49 27.23 21.59
CA GLU A 18 17.69 26.62 22.18
C GLU A 18 18.36 25.71 21.16
N ARG A 19 17.59 24.83 20.52
CA ARG A 19 18.10 23.94 19.48
C ARG A 19 18.68 24.70 18.28
N LEU A 20 18.02 25.77 17.85
CA LEU A 20 18.50 26.62 16.77
C LEU A 20 19.83 27.32 17.12
N GLU A 21 19.97 27.80 18.35
CA GLU A 21 21.17 28.46 18.85
C GLU A 21 22.35 27.49 19.01
N GLU A 22 22.10 26.29 19.55
CA GLU A 22 23.08 25.20 19.62
C GLU A 22 23.67 24.89 18.25
N LEU A 23 22.82 24.71 17.24
CA LEU A 23 23.23 24.34 15.88
C LEU A 23 23.97 25.49 15.18
N LYS A 24 23.59 26.74 15.43
CA LYS A 24 24.32 27.92 14.95
C LYS A 24 25.70 28.03 15.59
N ALA A 25 25.80 27.80 16.89
CA ALA A 25 27.08 27.81 17.61
C ALA A 25 28.02 26.70 17.08
N ALA A 26 27.47 25.53 16.78
CA ALA A 26 28.18 24.42 16.15
C ALA A 26 28.50 24.63 14.65
N LYS A 27 28.05 25.74 14.05
CA LYS A 27 28.18 26.03 12.61
C LYS A 27 27.64 24.90 11.73
N ALA A 28 26.51 24.31 12.13
CA ALA A 28 25.84 23.27 11.36
C ALA A 28 25.48 23.78 9.96
N ARG A 29 25.50 22.88 8.97
CA ARG A 29 25.00 23.18 7.62
C ARG A 29 23.51 23.50 7.68
N ARG A 30 23.03 24.33 6.75
CA ARG A 30 21.62 24.77 6.70
C ARG A 30 20.64 23.59 6.71
N GLU A 31 20.88 22.58 5.88
CA GLU A 31 20.05 21.36 5.81
C GLU A 31 19.97 20.64 7.16
N VAL A 32 21.12 20.40 7.80
CA VAL A 32 21.20 19.76 9.13
C VAL A 32 20.50 20.61 10.19
N LEU A 33 20.61 21.93 10.10
CA LEU A 33 19.93 22.84 11.01
C LEU A 33 18.40 22.75 10.84
N GLU A 34 17.91 22.80 9.61
CA GLU A 34 16.49 22.69 9.28
C GLU A 34 15.92 21.35 9.78
N GLU A 35 16.58 20.22 9.48
CA GLU A 35 16.18 18.88 9.93
C GLU A 35 16.08 18.77 11.45
N ARG A 36 17.14 19.22 12.16
CA ARG A 36 17.24 19.06 13.61
C ARG A 36 16.28 19.99 14.35
N VAL A 37 16.04 21.20 13.85
CA VAL A 37 15.04 22.10 14.43
C VAL A 37 13.62 21.63 14.11
N PHE A 38 13.37 21.04 12.93
CA PHE A 38 12.05 20.49 12.61
C PHE A 38 11.69 19.28 13.48
N LEU A 39 12.66 18.42 13.76
CA LEU A 39 12.46 17.31 14.70
C LEU A 39 12.14 17.83 16.12
N GLU A 40 12.81 18.89 16.56
CA GLU A 40 12.51 19.54 17.85
C GLU A 40 11.13 20.21 17.84
N PHE A 41 10.77 20.86 16.74
CA PHE A 41 9.45 21.44 16.51
C PHE A 41 8.34 20.38 16.65
N LEU A 42 8.52 19.21 16.02
CA LEU A 42 7.60 18.09 16.14
C LEU A 42 7.43 17.66 17.61
N ARG A 43 8.54 17.46 18.33
CA ARG A 43 8.54 17.04 19.74
C ARG A 43 7.89 18.07 20.66
N ALA A 44 8.25 19.35 20.50
CA ALA A 44 7.68 20.46 21.26
C ALA A 44 6.16 20.59 21.05
N ASN A 45 5.67 20.25 19.85
CA ASN A 45 4.26 20.33 19.50
C ASN A 45 3.46 19.04 19.71
N ARG A 46 4.00 18.02 20.40
CA ARG A 46 3.31 16.73 20.60
C ARG A 46 1.88 16.83 21.15
N GLY A 47 1.61 17.81 22.01
CA GLY A 47 0.28 18.01 22.62
C GLY A 47 -0.75 18.60 21.66
N ARG A 48 -0.33 19.04 20.48
CA ARG A 48 -1.17 19.63 19.43
C ARG A 48 -1.34 18.69 18.23
N ILE A 49 -0.75 17.51 18.28
CA ILE A 49 -0.79 16.50 17.23
C ILE A 49 -1.50 15.27 17.81
N ASN A 50 -2.70 15.00 17.32
CA ASN A 50 -3.44 13.78 17.61
C ASN A 50 -2.68 12.58 17.04
N GLU A 51 -2.66 11.47 17.80
CA GLU A 51 -1.94 10.25 17.45
C GLU A 51 -0.44 10.49 17.25
N PHE A 52 0.15 11.32 18.11
CA PHE A 52 1.57 11.66 18.06
C PHE A 52 2.47 10.41 18.04
N PRO A 53 3.46 10.33 17.12
CA PRO A 53 4.38 9.19 17.04
C PRO A 53 5.27 9.11 18.29
N LEU A 54 5.08 8.06 19.08
CA LEU A 54 5.83 7.86 20.32
C LEU A 54 7.25 7.36 20.05
N LEU A 55 7.46 6.65 18.93
CA LEU A 55 8.74 6.09 18.57
C LEU A 55 9.62 7.14 17.86
N GLU A 56 10.90 7.18 18.21
CA GLU A 56 11.85 8.10 17.56
C GLU A 56 12.00 7.80 16.07
N THR A 57 11.90 6.53 15.67
CA THR A 57 11.92 6.10 14.27
C THR A 57 10.75 6.69 13.48
N GLU A 58 9.56 6.74 14.07
CA GLU A 58 8.38 7.34 13.44
C GLU A 58 8.47 8.87 13.37
N GLN A 59 9.01 9.52 14.41
CA GLN A 59 9.29 10.96 14.39
C GLN A 59 10.28 11.32 13.29
N GLN A 60 11.37 10.54 13.18
CA GLN A 60 12.36 10.67 12.11
C GLN A 60 11.72 10.44 10.73
N SER A 61 10.83 9.46 10.60
CA SER A 61 10.10 9.16 9.36
C SER A 61 9.29 10.34 8.85
N LEU A 62 8.55 11.02 9.73
CA LEU A 62 7.76 12.18 9.36
C LEU A 62 8.63 13.37 8.94
N MET A 63 9.73 13.61 9.66
CA MET A 63 10.69 14.65 9.31
C MET A 63 11.29 14.39 7.93
N ASP A 64 11.82 13.19 7.69
CA ASP A 64 12.44 12.82 6.41
C ASP A 64 11.41 12.85 5.26
N MET A 65 10.17 12.44 5.53
CA MET A 65 9.07 12.49 4.56
C MET A 65 8.77 13.92 4.12
N LEU A 66 8.56 14.84 5.07
CA LEU A 66 8.08 16.18 4.78
C LEU A 66 9.19 17.16 4.37
N LEU A 67 10.43 16.98 4.83
CA LEU A 67 11.51 17.91 4.51
C LEU A 67 12.40 17.44 3.37
N ARG A 68 12.72 16.14 3.28
CA ARG A 68 13.69 15.62 2.32
C ARG A 68 13.04 14.92 1.14
N ARG A 69 12.25 13.88 1.41
CA ARG A 69 11.78 12.94 0.38
C ARG A 69 10.65 13.50 -0.48
N ALA A 70 9.93 14.50 0.02
CA ALA A 70 8.94 15.24 -0.74
C ALA A 70 9.54 16.23 -1.76
N GLU A 71 10.84 16.54 -1.66
CA GLU A 71 11.49 17.51 -2.54
C GLU A 71 11.45 17.07 -4.00
N GLY A 72 10.88 17.92 -4.86
CA GLY A 72 10.68 17.63 -6.29
C GLY A 72 9.60 16.59 -6.60
N LEU A 73 8.98 15.98 -5.58
CA LEU A 73 7.96 14.94 -5.74
C LEU A 73 6.53 15.49 -5.75
N HIS A 74 6.25 16.49 -4.90
CA HIS A 74 4.92 17.08 -4.74
C HIS A 74 4.99 18.61 -4.53
N PRO A 75 4.16 19.43 -5.19
CA PRO A 75 4.22 20.91 -5.09
C PRO A 75 4.01 21.41 -3.66
N GLY A 76 3.18 20.72 -2.87
CA GLY A 76 2.98 21.01 -1.44
C GLY A 76 4.24 20.96 -0.56
N HIS A 77 5.34 20.38 -1.04
CA HIS A 77 6.64 20.48 -0.34
C HIS A 77 7.11 21.93 -0.22
N VAL A 78 6.91 22.73 -1.27
CA VAL A 78 7.30 24.15 -1.30
C VAL A 78 6.57 24.92 -0.21
N PHE A 79 5.26 24.72 -0.09
CA PHE A 79 4.43 25.31 0.96
C PHE A 79 4.98 25.00 2.36
N ILE A 80 5.25 23.73 2.66
CA ILE A 80 5.80 23.32 3.96
C ILE A 80 7.18 23.96 4.21
N LYS A 81 8.05 23.97 3.19
CA LYS A 81 9.40 24.54 3.28
C LYS A 81 9.39 26.06 3.48
N GLU A 82 8.46 26.77 2.83
CA GLU A 82 8.28 28.22 2.98
C GLU A 82 7.78 28.57 4.39
N HIS A 83 6.74 27.89 4.88
CA HIS A 83 6.24 28.09 6.24
C HIS A 83 7.28 27.75 7.31
N PHE A 84 8.05 26.69 7.10
CA PHE A 84 9.12 26.33 8.03
C PHE A 84 10.29 27.32 7.99
N SER A 85 10.67 27.81 6.81
CA SER A 85 11.68 28.87 6.68
C SER A 85 11.24 30.17 7.35
N ALA A 86 9.96 30.54 7.19
CA ALA A 86 9.37 31.69 7.87
C ALA A 86 9.35 31.50 9.40
N TYR A 87 9.00 30.31 9.88
CA TYR A 87 9.08 29.96 11.29
C TYR A 87 10.49 30.14 11.86
N LEU A 88 11.53 29.61 11.19
CA LEU A 88 12.92 29.75 11.61
C LEU A 88 13.39 31.22 11.67
N LEU A 89 12.96 32.02 10.69
CA LEU A 89 13.26 33.45 10.64
C LEU A 89 12.62 34.18 11.83
N GLU A 90 11.33 33.97 12.06
CA GLU A 90 10.61 34.61 13.17
C GLU A 90 11.13 34.12 14.52
N LEU A 91 11.56 32.86 14.63
CA LEU A 91 12.13 32.28 15.86
C LEU A 91 13.45 32.96 16.22
N ASN A 92 14.29 33.20 15.22
CA ASN A 92 15.54 33.93 15.39
C ASN A 92 15.31 35.40 15.78
N HIS A 93 14.32 36.07 15.19
CA HIS A 93 13.96 37.44 15.57
C HIS A 93 13.40 37.51 16.99
N TYR A 94 12.56 36.53 17.36
CA TYR A 94 12.01 36.41 18.71
C TYR A 94 13.12 36.24 19.75
N GLY A 95 14.10 35.37 19.50
CA GLY A 95 15.26 35.20 20.39
C GLY A 95 16.05 36.50 20.59
N LYS A 96 16.26 37.26 19.51
CA LYS A 96 16.92 38.58 19.59
C LYS A 96 16.11 39.59 20.40
N ALA A 97 14.80 39.70 20.16
CA ALA A 97 13.92 40.60 20.90
C ALA A 97 13.89 40.27 22.41
N LYS A 98 13.86 38.97 22.74
CA LYS A 98 13.95 38.47 24.12
C LYS A 98 15.29 38.84 24.77
N ALA A 99 16.40 38.71 24.06
CA ALA A 99 17.74 39.03 24.58
C ALA A 99 17.94 40.52 24.87
N VAL A 100 17.32 41.42 24.09
CA VAL A 100 17.40 42.88 24.29
C VAL A 100 16.30 43.44 25.21
N GLY A 101 15.36 42.59 25.65
CA GLY A 101 14.28 42.99 26.57
C GLY A 101 13.15 43.81 25.92
N ASP A 102 12.97 43.73 24.59
CA ASP A 102 11.88 44.43 23.88
C ASP A 102 10.57 43.63 23.94
N ALA A 103 9.79 43.87 25.00
CA ALA A 103 8.54 43.16 25.26
C ALA A 103 7.47 43.37 24.16
N ALA A 104 7.42 44.55 23.53
CA ALA A 104 6.43 44.85 22.49
C ALA A 104 6.75 44.11 21.18
N ALA A 105 8.03 44.10 20.78
CA ALA A 105 8.48 43.32 19.65
C ALA A 105 8.35 41.81 19.91
N GLN A 106 8.67 41.36 21.12
CA GLN A 106 8.58 39.96 21.51
C GLN A 106 7.14 39.42 21.37
N GLU A 107 6.13 40.11 21.90
CA GLU A 107 4.73 39.65 21.80
C GLU A 107 4.21 39.70 20.36
N LYS A 108 4.62 40.69 19.56
CA LYS A 108 4.28 40.75 18.12
C LYS A 108 4.84 39.56 17.35
N LEU A 109 6.10 39.20 17.63
CA LEU A 109 6.78 38.05 17.02
C LEU A 109 6.19 36.73 17.51
N ALA A 110 5.82 36.64 18.80
CA ALA A 110 5.16 35.47 19.38
C ALA A 110 3.87 35.11 18.64
N LYS A 111 3.02 36.10 18.33
CA LYS A 111 1.78 35.87 17.56
C LYS A 111 2.03 35.36 16.14
N ARG A 112 3.08 35.87 15.47
CA ARG A 112 3.47 35.40 14.13
C ARG A 112 4.01 33.98 14.17
N LEU A 113 4.86 33.68 15.16
CA LEU A 113 5.37 32.34 15.42
C LEU A 113 4.25 31.35 15.69
N GLU A 114 3.27 31.73 16.52
CA GLU A 114 2.13 30.88 16.85
C GLU A 114 1.28 30.55 15.61
N ARG A 115 1.10 31.51 14.70
CA ARG A 115 0.43 31.25 13.41
C ARG A 115 1.22 30.24 12.57
N GLN A 116 2.52 30.46 12.39
CA GLN A 116 3.37 29.54 11.61
C GLN A 116 3.42 28.13 12.24
N GLU A 117 3.55 28.06 13.56
CA GLU A 117 3.50 26.81 14.33
C GLU A 117 2.18 26.08 14.12
N THR A 118 1.05 26.80 14.12
CA THR A 118 -0.27 26.19 13.94
C THR A 118 -0.45 25.60 12.54
N ILE A 119 0.00 26.31 11.50
CA ILE A 119 -0.04 25.84 10.11
C ILE A 119 0.83 24.59 9.95
N LEU A 120 2.09 24.65 10.40
CA LEU A 120 3.03 23.53 10.32
C LEU A 120 2.56 22.32 11.14
N ALA A 121 1.97 22.53 12.31
CA ALA A 121 1.37 21.46 13.11
C ALA A 121 0.21 20.78 12.37
N LYS A 122 -0.58 21.52 11.59
CA LYS A 122 -1.65 20.93 10.76
C LYS A 122 -1.11 20.17 9.56
N CYS A 123 -0.03 20.63 8.90
CA CYS A 123 0.68 19.82 7.91
C CYS A 123 1.19 18.51 8.51
N LEU A 124 1.79 18.56 9.71
CA LEU A 124 2.21 17.36 10.43
C LEU A 124 1.03 16.45 10.77
N GLN A 125 -0.09 17.00 11.23
CA GLN A 125 -1.28 16.23 11.56
C GLN A 125 -1.81 15.43 10.36
N GLY A 126 -1.89 16.07 9.19
CA GLY A 126 -2.31 15.41 7.95
C GLY A 126 -1.36 14.27 7.57
N ALA A 127 -0.04 14.48 7.73
CA ALA A 127 0.97 13.46 7.48
C ALA A 127 0.90 12.30 8.47
N VAL A 128 0.65 12.57 9.75
CA VAL A 128 0.45 11.55 10.81
C VAL A 128 -0.77 10.70 10.47
N TYR A 129 -1.93 11.32 10.20
CA TYR A 129 -3.14 10.56 9.86
C TYR A 129 -2.96 9.71 8.60
N ALA A 130 -2.41 10.28 7.53
CA ALA A 130 -2.21 9.54 6.28
C ALA A 130 -1.22 8.38 6.45
N SER A 131 -0.06 8.62 7.07
CA SER A 131 0.96 7.58 7.26
C SER A 131 0.52 6.48 8.23
N SER A 132 -0.16 6.83 9.32
CA SER A 132 -0.75 5.85 10.25
C SER A 132 -1.82 5.01 9.55
N LEU A 133 -2.73 5.63 8.80
CA LEU A 133 -3.78 4.91 8.07
C LEU A 133 -3.19 3.91 7.06
N VAL A 134 -2.14 4.30 6.33
CA VAL A 134 -1.45 3.39 5.40
C VAL A 134 -0.83 2.20 6.15
N LYS A 135 -0.09 2.46 7.23
CA LYS A 135 0.55 1.40 8.04
C LYS A 135 -0.48 0.45 8.64
N ASP A 136 -1.56 0.99 9.20
CA ASP A 136 -2.62 0.22 9.85
C ASP A 136 -3.34 -0.66 8.82
N ASN A 137 -3.76 -0.10 7.69
CA ASN A 137 -4.45 -0.86 6.63
C ASN A 137 -3.56 -1.94 6.02
N PHE A 138 -2.26 -1.67 5.86
CA PHE A 138 -1.32 -2.66 5.36
C PHE A 138 -1.05 -3.76 6.38
N SER A 139 -0.88 -3.41 7.65
CA SER A 139 -0.74 -4.37 8.74
C SER A 139 -1.97 -5.26 8.88
N ASP A 140 -3.18 -4.69 8.78
CA ASP A 140 -4.41 -5.46 8.72
C ASP A 140 -4.44 -6.43 7.54
N ALA A 141 -4.02 -5.98 6.35
CA ALA A 141 -3.96 -6.84 5.18
C ALA A 141 -2.97 -8.01 5.39
N VAL A 142 -1.81 -7.74 5.99
CA VAL A 142 -0.84 -8.76 6.39
C VAL A 142 -1.46 -9.72 7.42
N ILE A 143 -2.06 -9.23 8.50
CA ILE A 143 -2.67 -10.08 9.53
C ILE A 143 -3.78 -10.96 8.93
N ARG A 144 -4.61 -10.43 8.01
CA ARG A 144 -5.65 -11.21 7.32
C ARG A 144 -5.06 -12.38 6.53
N HIS A 145 -3.89 -12.24 5.91
CA HIS A 145 -3.27 -13.28 5.08
C HIS A 145 -2.35 -14.20 5.88
N PHE A 146 -1.58 -13.68 6.84
CA PHE A 146 -0.53 -14.41 7.54
C PHE A 146 -0.89 -14.77 8.99
N GLY A 147 -2.04 -14.31 9.48
CA GLY A 147 -2.58 -14.63 10.81
C GLY A 147 -1.96 -13.80 11.93
N GLU A 148 -2.43 -14.05 13.16
CA GLU A 148 -2.02 -13.31 14.37
C GLU A 148 -0.53 -13.44 14.69
N SER A 149 0.14 -14.51 14.23
CA SER A 149 1.59 -14.68 14.39
C SER A 149 2.42 -13.62 13.64
N SER A 150 1.80 -12.87 12.72
CA SER A 150 2.47 -11.77 12.01
C SER A 150 2.70 -10.52 12.89
N LEU A 151 1.94 -10.36 13.99
CA LEU A 151 1.99 -9.17 14.85
C LEU A 151 3.41 -8.89 15.37
N GLY A 152 4.10 -9.91 15.89
CA GLY A 152 5.47 -9.73 16.38
C GLY A 152 6.45 -9.26 15.30
N LYS A 153 6.32 -9.76 14.06
CA LYS A 153 7.14 -9.31 12.92
C LYS A 153 6.80 -7.87 12.51
N ILE A 154 5.52 -7.49 12.56
CA ILE A 154 5.04 -6.13 12.27
C ILE A 154 5.60 -5.13 13.30
N GLU A 155 5.50 -5.46 14.59
CA GLU A 155 6.00 -4.64 15.69
C GLU A 155 7.53 -4.46 15.62
N GLU A 156 8.27 -5.51 15.29
CA GLU A 156 9.71 -5.44 15.11
C GLU A 156 10.09 -4.49 13.97
N ILE A 157 9.45 -4.60 12.81
CA ILE A 157 9.72 -3.70 11.67
C ILE A 157 9.37 -2.25 12.05
N THR A 158 8.20 -2.03 12.63
CA THR A 158 7.71 -0.68 12.99
C THR A 158 8.59 -0.01 14.05
N SER A 159 9.08 -0.77 15.02
CA SER A 159 9.92 -0.23 16.09
C SER A 159 11.36 0.04 15.68
N THR A 160 11.87 -0.65 14.65
CA THR A 160 13.30 -0.58 14.28
C THR A 160 13.58 0.19 12.99
N MET A 161 12.58 0.39 12.14
CA MET A 161 12.79 0.97 10.81
C MET A 161 12.06 2.30 10.63
N VAL A 162 12.68 3.19 9.86
CA VAL A 162 12.06 4.41 9.35
C VAL A 162 11.08 4.05 8.23
N PHE A 163 9.92 4.68 8.16
CA PHE A 163 8.88 4.41 7.17
C PHE A 163 9.28 4.93 5.77
N ASP A 164 10.09 4.14 5.08
CA ASP A 164 10.68 4.43 3.77
C ASP A 164 10.76 3.19 2.86
N GLU A 165 11.56 3.26 1.79
CA GLU A 165 11.82 2.15 0.87
C GLU A 165 12.30 0.87 1.58
N LEU A 166 13.12 0.99 2.62
CA LEU A 166 13.66 -0.15 3.35
C LEU A 166 12.61 -0.78 4.25
N TYR A 167 11.72 0.01 4.86
CA TYR A 167 10.55 -0.51 5.57
C TYR A 167 9.69 -1.37 4.66
N TRP A 168 9.36 -0.87 3.47
CA TRP A 168 8.56 -1.63 2.50
C TRP A 168 9.27 -2.90 2.04
N ARG A 169 10.58 -2.84 1.80
CA ARG A 169 11.37 -4.04 1.48
C ARG A 169 11.35 -5.06 2.60
N ALA A 170 11.52 -4.63 3.86
CA ALA A 170 11.47 -5.56 4.99
C ALA A 170 10.11 -6.27 5.08
N TYR A 171 9.00 -5.56 4.84
CA TYR A 171 7.68 -6.17 4.74
C TYR A 171 7.58 -7.18 3.59
N ILE A 172 8.00 -6.81 2.39
CA ILE A 172 7.95 -7.68 1.21
C ILE A 172 8.83 -8.91 1.45
N ASP A 173 10.05 -8.74 1.94
CA ASP A 173 10.98 -9.84 2.16
C ASP A 173 10.43 -10.82 3.21
N ARG A 174 9.96 -10.32 4.37
CA ARG A 174 9.53 -11.16 5.50
C ARG A 174 8.16 -11.83 5.34
N PHE A 175 7.23 -11.19 4.62
CA PHE A 175 5.87 -11.71 4.47
C PHE A 175 5.61 -12.28 3.09
N ILE A 176 6.31 -11.81 2.04
CA ILE A 176 6.10 -12.32 0.68
C ILE A 176 7.20 -13.29 0.31
N LYS A 177 8.46 -12.84 0.26
CA LYS A 177 9.55 -13.66 -0.31
C LYS A 177 9.86 -14.91 0.50
N GLU A 178 9.90 -14.80 1.83
CA GLU A 178 10.09 -15.96 2.72
C GLU A 178 9.00 -17.03 2.48
N GLU A 179 7.74 -16.60 2.41
CA GLU A 179 6.59 -17.49 2.23
C GLU A 179 6.54 -18.09 0.82
N VAL A 180 6.84 -17.29 -0.22
CA VAL A 180 6.92 -17.74 -1.61
C VAL A 180 8.02 -18.79 -1.79
N ARG A 181 9.21 -18.58 -1.20
CA ARG A 181 10.30 -19.56 -1.24
C ARG A 181 9.94 -20.84 -0.50
N GLY A 182 9.38 -20.73 0.70
CA GLY A 182 8.91 -21.90 1.46
C GLY A 182 7.85 -22.69 0.70
N ALA A 183 6.88 -22.01 0.10
CA ALA A 183 5.86 -22.63 -0.73
C ALA A 183 6.43 -23.32 -1.98
N TYR A 184 7.43 -22.71 -2.63
CA TYR A 184 8.11 -23.32 -3.76
C TYR A 184 8.79 -24.64 -3.36
N ASP A 185 9.55 -24.66 -2.25
CA ASP A 185 10.21 -25.86 -1.76
C ASP A 185 9.22 -26.97 -1.38
N ASP A 186 8.07 -26.60 -0.81
CA ASP A 186 6.99 -27.53 -0.50
C ASP A 186 6.33 -28.10 -1.77
N ILE A 187 6.06 -27.27 -2.78
CA ILE A 187 5.52 -27.73 -4.08
C ILE A 187 6.43 -28.78 -4.70
N LEU A 188 7.75 -28.60 -4.62
CA LEU A 188 8.72 -29.55 -5.12
C LEU A 188 8.74 -30.84 -4.29
N THR A 189 8.80 -30.71 -2.96
CA THR A 189 8.87 -31.84 -2.02
C THR A 189 7.63 -32.73 -2.13
N GLU A 190 6.45 -32.12 -2.21
CA GLU A 190 5.17 -32.81 -2.33
C GLU A 190 4.80 -33.15 -3.78
N ARG A 191 5.64 -32.77 -4.76
CA ARG A 191 5.41 -32.96 -6.21
C ARG A 191 4.05 -32.44 -6.69
N ARG A 192 3.63 -31.27 -6.17
CA ARG A 192 2.38 -30.60 -6.56
C ARG A 192 2.47 -29.87 -7.91
N TYR A 193 3.59 -29.99 -8.62
CA TYR A 193 3.76 -29.44 -9.97
C TYR A 193 3.32 -30.45 -11.06
N ARG A 194 2.89 -29.95 -12.21
CA ARG A 194 2.47 -30.80 -13.36
C ARG A 194 3.40 -30.60 -14.55
N LEU A 195 3.85 -31.70 -15.15
CA LEU A 195 4.65 -31.70 -16.38
C LEU A 195 3.73 -31.91 -17.59
N LEU A 196 3.78 -30.98 -18.53
CA LEU A 196 2.96 -30.97 -19.75
C LEU A 196 3.87 -30.81 -20.96
N ARG A 197 3.51 -31.42 -22.09
CA ARG A 197 4.19 -31.21 -23.37
C ARG A 197 3.19 -30.77 -24.42
N GLU A 198 3.44 -29.60 -25.00
CA GLU A 198 2.62 -29.03 -26.06
C GLU A 198 3.51 -28.75 -27.28
N GLY A 199 3.52 -29.68 -28.24
CA GLY A 199 4.39 -29.62 -29.41
C GLY A 199 5.87 -29.54 -29.03
N GLN A 200 6.48 -28.38 -29.31
CA GLN A 200 7.90 -28.06 -29.02
C GLN A 200 8.11 -27.31 -27.70
N LEU A 201 7.07 -27.19 -26.87
CA LEU A 201 7.15 -26.61 -25.53
C LEU A 201 7.02 -27.71 -24.49
N LEU A 202 8.00 -27.78 -23.59
CA LEU A 202 7.88 -28.50 -22.33
C LEU A 202 7.45 -27.49 -21.26
N MET A 203 6.36 -27.76 -20.57
CA MET A 203 5.80 -26.87 -19.57
C MET A 203 5.79 -27.52 -18.20
N VAL A 204 6.18 -26.76 -17.18
CA VAL A 204 5.92 -27.09 -15.78
C VAL A 204 4.87 -26.12 -15.27
N ALA A 205 3.73 -26.64 -14.82
CA ALA A 205 2.69 -25.85 -14.17
C ALA A 205 2.88 -25.92 -12.66
N TYR A 206 3.02 -24.76 -12.03
CA TYR A 206 3.02 -24.57 -10.58
C TYR A 206 1.68 -23.96 -10.17
N PRO A 207 0.86 -24.65 -9.38
CA PRO A 207 -0.41 -24.11 -8.93
C PRO A 207 -0.17 -23.03 -7.88
N PHE A 208 -0.61 -21.81 -8.14
CA PHE A 208 -0.43 -20.72 -7.19
C PHE A 208 -1.29 -20.91 -5.92
N ASP A 209 -2.40 -21.64 -6.02
CA ASP A 209 -3.18 -22.06 -4.86
C ASP A 209 -2.35 -22.85 -3.83
N ALA A 210 -1.29 -23.55 -4.24
CA ALA A 210 -0.39 -24.20 -3.30
C ALA A 210 0.41 -23.18 -2.47
N VAL A 211 0.78 -22.03 -3.05
CA VAL A 211 1.38 -20.90 -2.33
C VAL A 211 0.38 -20.30 -1.37
N LEU A 212 -0.83 -20.00 -1.85
CA LEU A 212 -1.88 -19.42 -1.01
C LEU A 212 -2.33 -20.37 0.11
N SER A 213 -2.28 -21.69 -0.08
CA SER A 213 -2.68 -22.67 0.94
C SER A 213 -1.81 -22.65 2.21
N LYS A 214 -0.62 -22.05 2.14
CA LYS A 214 0.29 -21.91 3.30
C LYS A 214 -0.03 -20.68 4.15
N LEU A 215 -0.78 -19.74 3.60
CA LEU A 215 -1.23 -18.54 4.28
C LEU A 215 -2.20 -18.93 5.41
N LYS A 216 -1.72 -18.86 6.65
CA LYS A 216 -2.52 -19.11 7.86
C LYS A 216 -3.28 -17.85 8.27
N GLY A 217 -4.05 -17.32 7.33
CA GLY A 217 -4.85 -16.12 7.53
C GLY A 217 -5.85 -16.24 8.67
N THR A 218 -6.47 -15.12 9.04
CA THR A 218 -7.49 -15.08 10.08
C THR A 218 -8.78 -14.43 9.57
N THR A 219 -9.90 -15.04 9.91
CA THR A 219 -11.24 -14.48 9.69
C THR A 219 -11.77 -13.72 10.92
N LYS A 220 -11.00 -13.70 12.01
CA LYS A 220 -11.37 -12.93 13.21
C LYS A 220 -11.39 -11.45 12.87
N ALA A 221 -12.32 -10.74 13.50
CA ALA A 221 -12.35 -9.29 13.42
C ALA A 221 -11.05 -8.72 13.99
N ILE A 222 -10.35 -7.92 13.19
CA ILE A 222 -9.18 -7.16 13.62
C ILE A 222 -9.69 -5.84 14.20
N SER A 223 -9.28 -5.53 15.42
CA SER A 223 -9.64 -4.29 16.09
C SER A 223 -9.07 -3.11 15.32
N LYS A 224 -9.95 -2.20 14.90
CA LYS A 224 -9.55 -0.98 14.20
C LYS A 224 -8.87 0.00 15.14
N THR A 225 -7.86 0.69 14.64
CA THR A 225 -7.23 1.79 15.37
C THR A 225 -8.15 3.01 15.40
N ARG A 226 -7.84 3.97 16.29
CA ARG A 226 -8.58 5.25 16.35
C ARG A 226 -8.55 5.99 15.02
N VAL A 227 -7.42 5.94 14.31
CA VAL A 227 -7.23 6.55 12.97
C VAL A 227 -8.13 5.88 11.95
N GLN A 228 -8.16 4.54 11.89
CA GLN A 228 -9.04 3.80 10.98
C GLN A 228 -10.52 4.07 11.26
N THR A 229 -10.93 4.06 12.52
CA THR A 229 -12.31 4.38 12.91
C THR A 229 -12.69 5.80 12.51
N ALA A 230 -11.84 6.80 12.81
CA ALA A 230 -12.12 8.18 12.44
C ALA A 230 -12.17 8.38 10.91
N PHE A 231 -11.33 7.66 10.15
CA PHE A 231 -11.36 7.71 8.69
C PHE A 231 -12.62 7.07 8.12
N GLU A 232 -13.09 5.95 8.68
CA GLU A 232 -14.36 5.33 8.28
C GLU A 232 -15.54 6.21 8.63
N ASP A 233 -15.56 6.82 9.81
CA ASP A 233 -16.58 7.80 10.20
C ASP A 233 -16.59 9.00 9.24
N ALA A 234 -15.42 9.48 8.82
CA ALA A 234 -15.31 10.54 7.81
C ALA A 234 -15.88 10.13 6.44
N VAL A 235 -15.94 8.85 6.13
CA VAL A 235 -16.47 8.31 4.85
C VAL A 235 -17.96 7.99 4.95
N ASP A 236 -18.41 7.40 6.05
CA ASP A 236 -19.74 6.79 6.15
C ASP A 236 -20.76 7.74 6.84
N SER A 237 -20.33 8.52 7.84
CA SER A 237 -21.22 9.44 8.56
C SER A 237 -21.65 10.63 7.70
N GLU A 238 -22.83 11.18 7.99
CA GLU A 238 -23.33 12.37 7.28
C GLU A 238 -22.45 13.60 7.56
N ASP A 239 -22.11 13.84 8.83
CA ASP A 239 -21.23 14.94 9.22
C ASP A 239 -19.81 14.78 8.63
N GLY A 240 -19.28 13.57 8.65
CA GLY A 240 -17.98 13.25 8.04
C GLY A 240 -17.95 13.54 6.54
N ARG A 241 -18.98 13.10 5.81
CA ARG A 241 -19.13 13.39 4.38
C ARG A 241 -19.25 14.89 4.10
N ALA A 242 -20.03 15.62 4.90
CA ALA A 242 -20.16 17.07 4.77
C ALA A 242 -18.84 17.81 5.05
N ASN A 243 -18.10 17.39 6.07
CA ASN A 243 -16.76 17.92 6.37
C ASN A 243 -15.78 17.65 5.22
N ALA A 244 -15.77 16.43 4.68
CA ALA A 244 -14.91 16.05 3.57
C ALA A 244 -15.25 16.82 2.28
N GLU A 245 -16.53 17.12 2.04
CA GLU A 245 -16.97 17.93 0.90
C GLU A 245 -16.57 19.40 1.05
N ALA A 246 -16.65 19.96 2.25
CA ALA A 246 -16.18 21.31 2.55
C ALA A 246 -14.66 21.44 2.33
N ALA A 247 -13.87 20.49 2.86
CA ALA A 247 -12.43 20.44 2.65
C ALA A 247 -12.05 20.25 1.18
N LEU A 248 -12.75 19.37 0.46
CA LEU A 248 -12.53 19.15 -0.98
C LEU A 248 -12.81 20.42 -1.79
N SER A 249 -13.95 21.06 -1.53
CA SER A 249 -14.36 22.29 -2.19
C SER A 249 -13.37 23.44 -1.96
N LEU A 250 -12.84 23.53 -0.73
CA LEU A 250 -11.80 24.50 -0.39
C LEU A 250 -10.50 24.23 -1.15
N CYS A 251 -10.02 22.98 -1.16
CA CYS A 251 -8.79 22.61 -1.86
C CYS A 251 -8.89 22.85 -3.37
N GLN A 252 -10.05 22.62 -3.98
CA GLN A 252 -10.27 22.87 -5.41
C GLN A 252 -10.25 24.36 -5.78
N ARG A 253 -10.54 25.25 -4.83
CA ARG A 253 -10.53 26.71 -5.02
C ARG A 253 -9.21 27.36 -4.60
N SER A 254 -8.44 26.67 -3.76
CA SER A 254 -7.17 27.16 -3.26
C SER A 254 -6.09 27.05 -4.33
N ASP A 255 -5.24 28.06 -4.44
CA ASP A 255 -4.01 27.96 -5.23
C ASP A 255 -3.00 27.12 -4.44
N LEU A 256 -3.02 25.80 -4.69
CA LEU A 256 -2.13 24.84 -4.03
C LEU A 256 -0.74 24.75 -4.72
N GLY A 257 -0.42 25.75 -5.55
CA GLY A 257 0.86 25.90 -6.24
C GLY A 257 0.77 25.65 -7.74
N ASP A 258 1.51 26.46 -8.49
CA ASP A 258 1.65 26.39 -9.93
C ASP A 258 2.63 25.27 -10.32
N SER A 259 2.15 24.24 -11.00
CA SER A 259 3.01 23.36 -11.81
C SER A 259 2.16 22.64 -12.84
N ASP A 260 2.72 22.36 -14.01
CA ASP A 260 2.16 21.61 -15.14
C ASP A 260 1.52 20.22 -14.80
N LYS A 261 1.46 19.84 -13.52
CA LYS A 261 0.90 18.61 -12.98
C LYS A 261 -0.32 18.95 -12.11
N ARG A 262 -1.50 18.89 -12.73
CA ARG A 262 -2.79 18.97 -12.03
C ARG A 262 -2.83 17.90 -10.92
N LEU A 263 -3.16 18.29 -9.69
CA LEU A 263 -3.39 17.33 -8.59
C LEU A 263 -4.44 16.31 -9.02
N GLU A 264 -4.19 15.03 -8.73
CA GLU A 264 -5.11 13.96 -9.10
C GLU A 264 -6.41 14.12 -8.29
N ARG A 265 -7.57 14.06 -8.95
CA ARG A 265 -8.88 14.22 -8.28
C ARG A 265 -9.02 13.27 -7.08
N ASP A 266 -8.54 12.05 -7.25
CA ASP A 266 -8.65 10.99 -6.26
C ASP A 266 -7.71 11.23 -5.07
N GLU A 267 -6.56 11.89 -5.28
CA GLU A 267 -5.62 12.30 -4.23
C GLU A 267 -6.23 13.41 -3.36
N LEU A 268 -6.91 14.38 -3.99
CA LEU A 268 -7.69 15.40 -3.29
C LEU A 268 -8.84 14.80 -2.47
N GLN A 269 -9.53 13.79 -3.00
CA GLN A 269 -10.60 13.09 -2.27
C GLN A 269 -10.07 12.33 -1.06
N PHE A 270 -8.91 11.68 -1.18
CA PHE A 270 -8.25 11.04 -0.04
C PHE A 270 -7.88 12.08 1.02
N ALA A 271 -7.21 13.17 0.62
CA ALA A 271 -6.77 14.21 1.53
C ALA A 271 -7.94 14.91 2.23
N SER A 272 -9.07 15.14 1.55
CA SER A 272 -10.25 15.75 2.16
C SER A 272 -10.91 14.84 3.19
N ARG A 273 -10.88 13.51 2.99
CA ARG A 273 -11.33 12.53 4.00
C ARG A 273 -10.40 12.48 5.20
N VAL A 274 -9.08 12.55 4.98
CA VAL A 274 -8.10 12.69 6.07
C VAL A 274 -8.36 13.99 6.86
N ALA A 275 -8.66 15.09 6.17
CA ALA A 275 -9.00 16.35 6.82
C ALA A 275 -10.28 16.32 7.62
N ALA A 276 -11.29 15.58 7.17
CA ALA A 276 -12.55 15.43 7.90
C ALA A 276 -12.40 14.71 9.26
N MET A 277 -11.28 14.01 9.50
CA MET A 277 -10.96 13.43 10.81
C MET A 277 -10.55 14.48 11.85
N ASP A 278 -10.12 15.67 11.42
CA ASP A 278 -9.70 16.75 12.30
C ASP A 278 -10.86 17.71 12.57
N THR A 279 -11.00 18.12 13.84
CA THR A 279 -12.09 19.02 14.28
C THR A 279 -12.04 20.38 13.58
N THR A 280 -10.87 20.82 13.12
CA THR A 280 -10.72 22.09 12.39
C THR A 280 -11.56 22.13 11.11
N THR A 281 -11.81 21.00 10.48
CA THR A 281 -12.68 20.93 9.30
C THR A 281 -14.15 21.14 9.66
N ALA A 282 -14.58 20.62 10.82
CA ALA A 282 -15.91 20.89 11.34
C ALA A 282 -16.07 22.37 11.71
N ASP A 283 -15.06 22.97 12.36
CA ASP A 283 -15.05 24.40 12.70
C ASP A 283 -15.11 25.28 11.44
N TYR A 284 -14.37 24.92 10.39
CA TYR A 284 -14.45 25.58 9.09
C TYR A 284 -15.85 25.48 8.48
N ARG A 285 -16.47 24.30 8.51
CA ARG A 285 -17.84 24.09 8.01
C ARG A 285 -18.86 24.91 8.80
N THR A 286 -18.73 24.98 10.13
CA THR A 286 -19.60 25.82 10.95
C THR A 286 -19.44 27.29 10.59
N ALA A 287 -18.21 27.76 10.37
CA ALA A 287 -17.96 29.13 9.93
C ALA A 287 -18.51 29.43 8.52
N LEU A 288 -18.61 28.43 7.63
CA LEU A 288 -19.26 28.59 6.31
C LEU A 288 -20.76 28.87 6.39
N LEU A 289 -21.43 28.41 7.45
CA LEU A 289 -22.88 28.55 7.64
C LEU A 289 -23.25 29.86 8.36
N ASP A 290 -22.25 30.59 8.86
CA ASP A 290 -22.41 31.85 9.58
C ASP A 290 -21.98 33.04 8.67
N GLU A 291 -22.86 34.03 8.52
CA GLU A 291 -22.66 35.21 7.66
C GLU A 291 -22.13 36.44 8.40
N THR A 292 -21.78 36.31 9.69
CA THR A 292 -21.21 37.41 10.48
C THR A 292 -19.77 37.76 10.05
N VAL A 293 -19.33 38.98 10.36
CA VAL A 293 -17.94 39.43 10.11
C VAL A 293 -16.93 38.57 10.88
N ASP A 294 -17.25 38.18 12.12
CA ASP A 294 -16.42 37.29 12.92
C ASP A 294 -16.32 35.88 12.29
N ALA A 295 -17.36 35.44 11.57
CA ALA A 295 -17.32 34.21 10.81
C ALA A 295 -16.49 34.32 9.53
N GLU A 296 -16.38 35.50 8.91
CA GLU A 296 -15.46 35.71 7.77
C GLU A 296 -13.99 35.51 8.15
N ASP A 297 -13.56 36.14 9.25
CA ASP A 297 -12.20 35.95 9.79
C ASP A 297 -11.97 34.48 10.23
N ALA A 298 -12.98 33.85 10.81
CA ALA A 298 -12.92 32.44 11.19
C ALA A 298 -12.80 31.52 9.97
N ARG A 299 -13.55 31.80 8.88
CA ARG A 299 -13.49 31.04 7.62
C ARG A 299 -12.12 31.11 6.99
N GLU A 300 -11.51 32.29 6.91
CA GLU A 300 -10.15 32.44 6.36
C GLU A 300 -9.14 31.66 7.21
N ARG A 301 -9.17 31.85 8.54
CA ARG A 301 -8.25 31.19 9.46
C ARG A 301 -8.39 29.66 9.41
N PHE A 302 -9.60 29.13 9.56
CA PHE A 302 -9.80 27.68 9.54
C PHE A 302 -9.59 27.10 8.14
N GLY A 303 -9.90 27.85 7.09
CA GLY A 303 -9.60 27.46 5.72
C GLY A 303 -8.10 27.23 5.50
N GLU A 304 -7.24 28.16 5.94
CA GLU A 304 -5.78 28.01 5.86
C GLU A 304 -5.30 26.72 6.58
N LEU A 305 -5.88 26.40 7.74
CA LEU A 305 -5.54 25.20 8.50
C LEU A 305 -6.02 23.90 7.85
N VAL A 306 -7.22 23.89 7.24
CA VAL A 306 -7.72 22.74 6.49
C VAL A 306 -6.84 22.48 5.26
N VAL A 307 -6.45 23.53 4.54
CA VAL A 307 -5.51 23.42 3.40
C VAL A 307 -4.17 22.85 3.85
N ALA A 308 -3.60 23.37 4.94
CA ALA A 308 -2.34 22.88 5.49
C ALA A 308 -2.41 21.38 5.82
N LEU A 309 -3.51 20.93 6.40
CA LEU A 309 -3.73 19.52 6.74
C LEU A 309 -3.87 18.65 5.49
N CYS A 310 -4.67 19.06 4.50
CA CYS A 310 -4.77 18.37 3.21
C CYS A 310 -3.40 18.25 2.52
N LEU A 311 -2.60 19.33 2.50
CA LEU A 311 -1.26 19.32 1.91
C LEU A 311 -0.34 18.31 2.61
N GLY A 312 -0.38 18.25 3.94
CA GLY A 312 0.36 17.25 4.72
C GLY A 312 -0.02 15.80 4.35
N ALA A 313 -1.32 15.54 4.19
CA ALA A 313 -1.84 14.23 3.80
C ALA A 313 -1.44 13.85 2.36
N MET A 314 -1.50 14.78 1.39
CA MET A 314 -1.11 14.51 0.00
C MET A 314 0.40 14.30 -0.14
N VAL A 315 1.21 15.18 0.45
CA VAL A 315 2.67 15.08 0.40
C VAL A 315 3.14 13.74 0.97
N SER A 316 2.65 13.38 2.17
CA SER A 316 3.00 12.12 2.82
C SER A 316 2.60 10.91 1.99
N LEU A 317 1.36 10.86 1.50
CA LEU A 317 0.88 9.80 0.64
C LEU A 317 1.71 9.65 -0.64
N ARG A 318 2.09 10.76 -1.27
CA ARG A 318 2.92 10.75 -2.48
C ARG A 318 4.30 10.16 -2.21
N VAL A 319 4.94 10.54 -1.10
CA VAL A 319 6.21 9.97 -0.66
C VAL A 319 6.07 8.46 -0.42
N VAL A 320 5.05 8.05 0.34
CA VAL A 320 4.81 6.64 0.66
C VAL A 320 4.60 5.79 -0.60
N ARG A 321 3.86 6.29 -1.60
CA ARG A 321 3.68 5.61 -2.90
C ARG A 321 4.99 5.49 -3.67
N GLU A 322 5.83 6.52 -3.66
CA GLU A 322 7.15 6.51 -4.31
C GLU A 322 8.09 5.51 -3.62
N ASP A 323 8.14 5.48 -2.29
CA ASP A 323 8.95 4.50 -1.55
C ASP A 323 8.49 3.06 -1.80
N PHE A 324 7.18 2.84 -1.81
CA PHE A 324 6.60 1.53 -2.12
C PHE A 324 6.96 1.09 -3.54
N SER A 325 6.88 2.00 -4.53
CA SER A 325 7.32 1.76 -5.90
C SER A 325 8.79 1.33 -5.97
N ARG A 326 9.67 2.02 -5.23
CA ARG A 326 11.11 1.70 -5.17
C ARG A 326 11.41 0.38 -4.47
N ALA A 327 10.60 -0.01 -3.49
CA ALA A 327 10.72 -1.30 -2.84
C ALA A 327 10.45 -2.46 -3.81
N LEU A 328 9.60 -2.24 -4.81
CA LEU A 328 9.20 -3.20 -5.84
C LEU A 328 10.15 -3.29 -7.05
N ARG A 329 11.36 -2.69 -6.99
CA ARG A 329 12.29 -2.56 -8.14
C ARG A 329 12.76 -3.86 -8.80
N GLU A 330 12.56 -5.01 -8.14
CA GLU A 330 12.89 -6.33 -8.69
C GLU A 330 11.87 -6.80 -9.74
N PHE A 331 10.69 -6.17 -9.76
CA PHE A 331 9.67 -6.37 -10.78
C PHE A 331 9.90 -5.43 -11.98
N SER A 332 9.32 -5.79 -13.13
CA SER A 332 9.39 -4.93 -14.31
C SER A 332 8.64 -3.62 -14.08
N ALA A 333 9.05 -2.55 -14.76
CA ALA A 333 8.41 -1.23 -14.63
C ALA A 333 6.88 -1.27 -14.86
N LYS A 334 6.41 -2.13 -15.76
CA LYS A 334 4.98 -2.32 -16.02
C LYS A 334 4.25 -2.97 -14.84
N GLU A 335 4.86 -3.99 -14.23
CA GLU A 335 4.34 -4.67 -13.03
C GLU A 335 4.31 -3.70 -11.84
N VAL A 336 5.37 -2.90 -11.64
CA VAL A 336 5.43 -1.88 -10.58
C VAL A 336 4.33 -0.83 -10.73
N VAL A 337 4.16 -0.26 -11.93
CA VAL A 337 3.10 0.72 -12.20
C VAL A 337 1.72 0.14 -11.88
N TRP A 338 1.48 -1.11 -12.30
CA TRP A 338 0.21 -1.78 -12.04
C TRP A 338 -0.02 -2.01 -10.54
N LEU A 339 1.00 -2.47 -9.80
CA LEU A 339 0.91 -2.69 -8.34
C LEU A 339 0.65 -1.40 -7.58
N VAL A 340 1.35 -0.32 -7.93
CA VAL A 340 1.16 1.01 -7.31
C VAL A 340 -0.23 1.56 -7.61
N GLN A 341 -0.77 1.33 -8.82
CA GLN A 341 -2.15 1.69 -9.16
C GLN A 341 -3.18 0.84 -8.42
N ALA A 342 -2.94 -0.46 -8.29
CA ALA A 342 -3.81 -1.39 -7.58
C ALA A 342 -3.87 -1.08 -6.08
N ALA A 343 -2.74 -0.71 -5.47
CA ALA A 343 -2.67 -0.22 -4.09
C ALA A 343 -3.48 1.06 -3.87
N GLY A 344 -3.57 1.93 -4.89
CA GLY A 344 -4.30 3.20 -4.80
C GLY A 344 -3.78 4.06 -3.65
N TYR A 345 -4.64 4.32 -2.66
CA TYR A 345 -4.31 5.05 -1.43
C TYR A 345 -4.16 4.13 -0.22
N PHE A 346 -3.78 2.87 -0.46
CA PHE A 346 -3.65 1.84 0.57
C PHE A 346 -4.96 1.61 1.35
N GLU A 347 -6.08 1.60 0.62
CA GLU A 347 -7.39 1.26 1.18
C GLU A 347 -7.42 -0.23 1.55
N ALA A 348 -7.88 -0.55 2.76
CA ALA A 348 -7.92 -1.93 3.26
C ALA A 348 -8.57 -2.94 2.30
N LYS A 349 -9.62 -2.52 1.56
CA LYS A 349 -10.34 -3.36 0.58
C LYS A 349 -9.49 -3.81 -0.61
N ARG A 350 -8.43 -3.05 -0.96
CA ARG A 350 -7.58 -3.32 -2.12
C ARG A 350 -6.33 -4.10 -1.74
N LEU A 351 -5.80 -3.84 -0.54
CA LEU A 351 -4.47 -4.32 -0.15
C LEU A 351 -4.35 -5.84 -0.09
N GLY A 352 -5.42 -6.56 0.25
CA GLY A 352 -5.40 -8.03 0.22
C GLY A 352 -5.05 -8.57 -1.17
N ASN A 353 -5.77 -8.10 -2.19
CA ASN A 353 -5.50 -8.47 -3.57
C ASN A 353 -4.08 -8.03 -4.00
N VAL A 354 -3.62 -6.85 -3.57
CA VAL A 354 -2.27 -6.38 -3.90
C VAL A 354 -1.21 -7.33 -3.35
N LEU A 355 -1.34 -7.77 -2.10
CA LEU A 355 -0.40 -8.74 -1.49
C LEU A 355 -0.35 -10.05 -2.28
N GLU A 356 -1.50 -10.62 -2.64
CA GLU A 356 -1.55 -11.85 -3.45
C GLU A 356 -0.87 -11.65 -4.82
N HIS A 357 -1.04 -10.50 -5.46
CA HIS A 357 -0.37 -10.23 -6.73
C HIS A 357 1.15 -10.01 -6.58
N ILE A 358 1.60 -9.41 -5.48
CA ILE A 358 3.04 -9.33 -5.18
C ILE A 358 3.60 -10.75 -5.02
N MET A 359 2.89 -11.64 -4.31
CA MET A 359 3.30 -13.04 -4.16
C MET A 359 3.33 -13.78 -5.51
N GLU A 360 2.34 -13.57 -6.39
CA GLU A 360 2.33 -14.17 -7.74
C GLU A 360 3.55 -13.71 -8.55
N LEU A 361 3.82 -12.40 -8.53
CA LEU A 361 4.94 -11.80 -9.26
C LEU A 361 6.29 -12.23 -8.68
N ASP A 362 6.41 -12.33 -7.35
CA ASP A 362 7.61 -12.82 -6.67
C ASP A 362 7.87 -14.30 -7.00
N PHE A 363 6.83 -15.14 -7.02
CA PHE A 363 6.97 -16.52 -7.45
C PHE A 363 7.42 -16.61 -8.91
N ALA A 364 6.84 -15.80 -9.80
CA ALA A 364 7.29 -15.72 -11.18
C ALA A 364 8.74 -15.21 -11.29
N HIS A 365 9.14 -14.24 -10.47
CA HIS A 365 10.50 -13.72 -10.39
C HIS A 365 11.50 -14.80 -9.95
N LEU A 366 11.19 -15.52 -8.87
CA LEU A 366 11.97 -16.66 -8.38
C LEU A 366 12.23 -17.70 -9.48
N LEU A 367 11.21 -17.99 -10.30
CA LEU A 367 11.38 -18.91 -11.44
C LEU A 367 12.26 -18.33 -12.56
N ARG A 368 12.22 -17.01 -12.78
CA ARG A 368 13.10 -16.35 -13.76
C ARG A 368 14.56 -16.36 -13.28
N GLU A 369 14.82 -16.07 -12.02
CA GLU A 369 16.16 -16.12 -11.43
C GLU A 369 16.80 -17.49 -11.60
N LYS A 370 16.07 -18.57 -11.28
CA LYS A 370 16.56 -19.96 -11.48
C LYS A 370 16.85 -20.29 -12.95
N GLY A 371 16.19 -19.59 -13.88
CA GLY A 371 16.29 -19.80 -15.33
C GLY A 371 17.27 -18.87 -16.05
N GLU A 372 17.97 -17.96 -15.35
CA GLU A 372 18.71 -16.84 -15.95
C GLU A 372 19.68 -17.28 -17.05
N ALA A 373 20.43 -18.37 -16.82
CA ALA A 373 21.39 -18.89 -17.80
C ALA A 373 20.76 -19.38 -19.13
N ASP A 374 19.44 -19.56 -19.18
CA ASP A 374 18.69 -19.93 -20.38
C ASP A 374 17.49 -19.01 -20.64
N ALA A 375 17.56 -17.75 -20.21
CA ALA A 375 16.46 -16.78 -20.34
C ALA A 375 15.91 -16.67 -21.76
N ALA A 376 16.73 -16.84 -22.81
CA ALA A 376 16.28 -16.79 -24.20
C ALA A 376 15.44 -18.02 -24.65
N ARG A 377 15.45 -19.12 -23.88
CA ARG A 377 14.72 -20.38 -24.18
C ARG A 377 13.60 -20.66 -23.19
N ILE A 378 13.54 -19.91 -22.10
CA ILE A 378 12.59 -20.09 -21.01
C ILE A 378 11.64 -18.90 -20.98
N GLN A 379 10.34 -19.16 -20.87
CA GLN A 379 9.32 -18.14 -20.65
C GLN A 379 8.53 -18.50 -19.39
N ILE A 380 8.31 -17.51 -18.52
CA ILE A 380 7.39 -17.66 -17.38
C ILE A 380 6.08 -16.96 -17.72
N LYS A 381 4.96 -17.66 -17.58
CA LYS A 381 3.61 -17.14 -17.88
C LYS A 381 2.64 -17.50 -16.76
N SER A 382 1.90 -16.52 -16.27
CA SER A 382 0.71 -16.78 -15.45
C SER A 382 -0.48 -17.03 -16.36
N ALA A 383 -1.21 -18.13 -16.15
CA ALA A 383 -2.53 -18.33 -16.73
C ALA A 383 -3.59 -18.19 -15.65
N ARG A 384 -4.65 -17.46 -15.98
CA ARG A 384 -5.79 -17.25 -15.09
C ARG A 384 -7.02 -17.93 -15.63
N THR A 385 -7.67 -18.71 -14.80
CA THR A 385 -8.92 -19.39 -15.13
C THR A 385 -9.96 -18.99 -14.11
N ARG A 386 -11.10 -18.47 -14.55
CA ARG A 386 -12.18 -18.11 -13.62
C ARG A 386 -12.64 -19.36 -12.86
N ARG A 387 -12.91 -19.21 -11.58
CA ARG A 387 -13.43 -20.25 -10.69
C ARG A 387 -14.65 -19.77 -9.93
N ALA A 388 -15.58 -20.67 -9.67
CA ALA A 388 -16.76 -20.42 -8.85
C ALA A 388 -16.85 -21.48 -7.74
N ALA A 389 -17.39 -21.11 -6.59
CA ALA A 389 -17.63 -22.07 -5.52
C ALA A 389 -18.72 -23.05 -5.97
N LYS A 390 -18.49 -24.34 -5.71
CA LYS A 390 -19.44 -25.40 -6.07
C LYS A 390 -20.81 -25.15 -5.46
N ALA A 391 -20.88 -24.64 -4.23
CA ALA A 391 -22.13 -24.26 -3.58
C ALA A 391 -22.91 -23.18 -4.34
N GLU A 392 -22.22 -22.15 -4.87
CA GLU A 392 -22.86 -21.08 -5.67
C GLU A 392 -23.38 -21.63 -7.00
N VAL A 393 -22.62 -22.53 -7.64
CA VAL A 393 -23.06 -23.20 -8.88
C VAL A 393 -24.24 -24.12 -8.62
N ASP A 394 -24.24 -24.85 -7.51
CA ASP A 394 -25.32 -25.78 -7.16
C ASP A 394 -26.61 -25.04 -6.80
N ALA A 395 -26.55 -23.81 -6.26
CA ALA A 395 -27.71 -22.95 -6.07
C ALA A 395 -28.41 -22.56 -7.38
N LEU A 396 -27.69 -22.55 -8.52
CA LEU A 396 -28.28 -22.29 -9.84
C LEU A 396 -29.17 -23.44 -10.35
N ALA A 397 -29.25 -24.56 -9.64
CA ALA A 397 -30.18 -25.64 -9.96
C ALA A 397 -31.63 -25.15 -9.97
N GLU A 398 -31.99 -24.22 -9.06
CA GLU A 398 -33.33 -23.60 -9.00
C GLU A 398 -33.65 -22.79 -10.26
N ALA A 399 -32.63 -22.17 -10.86
CA ALA A 399 -32.73 -21.46 -12.13
C ALA A 399 -32.62 -22.40 -13.36
N GLY A 400 -32.57 -23.72 -13.18
CA GLY A 400 -32.55 -24.70 -14.27
C GLY A 400 -31.17 -25.22 -14.69
N LEU A 401 -30.11 -24.99 -13.89
CA LEU A 401 -28.78 -25.54 -14.14
C LEU A 401 -28.69 -27.01 -13.72
N ASN A 402 -29.13 -27.92 -14.58
CA ASN A 402 -28.99 -29.35 -14.33
C ASN A 402 -27.54 -29.85 -14.51
N LYS A 403 -27.25 -31.08 -14.07
CA LYS A 403 -25.93 -31.71 -14.12
C LYS A 403 -25.29 -31.72 -15.52
N ILE A 404 -26.09 -31.90 -16.57
CA ILE A 404 -25.60 -31.93 -17.96
C ILE A 404 -25.17 -30.52 -18.38
N ARG A 405 -26.02 -29.51 -18.12
CA ARG A 405 -25.72 -28.10 -18.40
C ARG A 405 -24.51 -27.61 -17.61
N ARG A 406 -24.40 -27.96 -16.32
CA ARG A 406 -23.22 -27.66 -15.49
C ARG A 406 -21.92 -28.12 -16.14
N LYS A 407 -21.86 -29.37 -16.64
CA LYS A 407 -20.67 -29.89 -17.35
C LYS A 407 -20.33 -29.16 -18.64
N GLN A 408 -21.27 -28.43 -19.24
CA GLN A 408 -20.98 -27.61 -20.43
C GLN A 408 -20.28 -26.30 -20.05
N PHE A 409 -20.55 -25.74 -18.88
CA PHE A 409 -19.96 -24.47 -18.44
C PHE A 409 -18.72 -24.65 -17.58
N PHE A 410 -18.63 -25.77 -16.85
CA PHE A 410 -17.62 -25.97 -15.81
C PHE A 410 -16.84 -27.27 -15.98
N ASP A 411 -15.60 -27.26 -15.49
CA ASP A 411 -14.78 -28.42 -15.15
C ASP A 411 -14.55 -28.47 -13.63
N ASP A 412 -14.31 -29.66 -13.09
CA ASP A 412 -13.93 -29.79 -11.68
C ASP A 412 -12.49 -29.27 -11.47
N ASP A 413 -12.24 -28.53 -10.39
CA ASP A 413 -10.88 -28.11 -10.03
C ASP A 413 -10.15 -29.28 -9.35
N PRO A 414 -9.10 -29.85 -9.96
CA PRO A 414 -8.40 -31.01 -9.40
C PRO A 414 -7.67 -30.71 -8.09
N GLU A 415 -7.37 -29.44 -7.81
CA GLU A 415 -6.61 -29.02 -6.63
C GLU A 415 -7.52 -28.50 -5.49
N GLN A 416 -8.77 -28.14 -5.80
CA GLN A 416 -9.74 -27.59 -4.86
C GLN A 416 -11.13 -28.23 -5.10
N PRO A 417 -11.48 -29.33 -4.41
CA PRO A 417 -12.72 -30.10 -4.67
C PRO A 417 -14.04 -29.32 -4.53
N GLU A 418 -14.02 -28.21 -3.78
CA GLU A 418 -15.17 -27.32 -3.58
C GLU A 418 -15.26 -26.18 -4.60
N MET A 419 -14.37 -26.19 -5.61
CA MET A 419 -14.32 -25.19 -6.67
C MET A 419 -14.54 -25.82 -8.04
N LEU A 420 -15.09 -25.01 -8.95
CA LEU A 420 -15.30 -25.36 -10.34
C LEU A 420 -14.65 -24.32 -11.24
N LEU A 421 -14.02 -24.78 -12.31
CA LEU A 421 -13.35 -23.94 -13.30
C LEU A 421 -14.28 -23.64 -14.46
N TRP A 422 -14.38 -22.36 -14.82
CA TRP A 422 -15.13 -21.95 -16.00
C TRP A 422 -14.41 -22.37 -17.27
N LYS A 423 -15.17 -22.96 -18.21
CA LYS A 423 -14.68 -23.32 -19.55
C LYS A 423 -14.52 -22.11 -20.47
N ALA A 424 -15.36 -21.09 -20.29
CA ALA A 424 -15.33 -19.87 -21.08
C ALA A 424 -14.25 -18.92 -20.55
N LYS A 425 -13.33 -18.51 -21.41
CA LYS A 425 -12.17 -17.69 -21.05
C LYS A 425 -12.46 -16.19 -21.08
N ASN A 426 -13.41 -15.77 -21.90
CA ASN A 426 -13.78 -14.36 -22.09
C ASN A 426 -15.30 -14.20 -22.23
N PRO A 427 -15.84 -12.95 -22.17
CA PRO A 427 -17.29 -12.73 -22.19
C PRO A 427 -17.94 -13.22 -23.49
N ALA A 428 -17.24 -13.10 -24.62
CA ALA A 428 -17.75 -13.53 -25.92
C ALA A 428 -17.91 -15.06 -25.98
N GLU A 429 -16.94 -15.82 -25.47
CA GLU A 429 -17.03 -17.28 -25.35
C GLU A 429 -18.18 -17.70 -24.43
N LEU A 430 -18.42 -16.95 -23.34
CA LEU A 430 -19.56 -17.23 -22.46
C LEU A 430 -20.89 -16.96 -23.18
N GLU A 431 -21.03 -15.81 -23.83
CA GLU A 431 -22.23 -15.41 -24.57
C GLU A 431 -22.55 -16.40 -25.70
N GLU A 432 -21.52 -16.78 -26.48
CA GLU A 432 -21.66 -17.79 -27.53
C GLU A 432 -22.16 -19.11 -26.94
N LYS A 433 -21.59 -19.55 -25.82
CA LYS A 433 -21.98 -20.81 -25.17
C LYS A 433 -23.40 -20.76 -24.60
N LEU A 434 -23.80 -19.63 -24.00
CA LEU A 434 -25.17 -19.39 -23.53
C LEU A 434 -26.16 -19.46 -24.69
N ARG A 435 -25.82 -18.85 -25.83
CA ARG A 435 -26.64 -18.86 -27.05
C ARG A 435 -26.75 -20.25 -27.67
N LEU A 436 -25.63 -20.96 -27.81
CA LEU A 436 -25.60 -22.31 -28.40
C LEU A 436 -26.42 -23.31 -27.59
N LEU A 437 -26.39 -23.20 -26.27
CA LEU A 437 -27.13 -24.09 -25.36
C LEU A 437 -28.58 -23.65 -25.12
N GLN A 438 -29.02 -22.56 -25.77
CA GLN A 438 -30.37 -22.00 -25.66
C GLN A 438 -30.80 -21.81 -24.20
N ILE A 439 -29.90 -21.21 -23.41
CA ILE A 439 -30.14 -21.01 -21.98
C ILE A 439 -31.24 -19.96 -21.76
N GLU A 440 -32.12 -20.23 -20.81
CA GLU A 440 -33.25 -19.36 -20.47
C GLU A 440 -32.75 -18.01 -19.89
N PRO A 441 -33.48 -16.89 -20.05
CA PRO A 441 -33.00 -15.57 -19.64
C PRO A 441 -32.66 -15.42 -18.15
N GLU A 442 -33.36 -16.15 -17.28
CA GLU A 442 -33.11 -16.16 -15.84
C GLU A 442 -31.79 -16.84 -15.48
N LEU A 443 -31.55 -18.03 -16.03
CA LEU A 443 -30.27 -18.74 -15.88
C LEU A 443 -29.12 -18.00 -16.56
N THR A 444 -29.38 -17.36 -17.70
CA THR A 444 -28.42 -16.51 -18.41
C THR A 444 -27.92 -15.38 -17.52
N ARG A 445 -28.82 -14.63 -16.89
CA ARG A 445 -28.45 -13.54 -15.97
C ARG A 445 -27.66 -14.05 -14.77
N SER A 446 -28.07 -15.19 -14.21
CA SER A 446 -27.40 -15.78 -13.04
C SER A 446 -26.00 -16.28 -13.37
N LEU A 447 -25.81 -16.96 -14.52
CA LEU A 447 -24.51 -17.40 -15.00
C LEU A 447 -23.59 -16.23 -15.38
N ALA A 448 -24.14 -15.19 -16.03
CA ALA A 448 -23.38 -14.00 -16.37
C ALA A 448 -22.90 -13.26 -15.12
N GLY A 449 -23.77 -13.08 -14.13
CA GLY A 449 -23.40 -12.50 -12.84
C GLY A 449 -22.33 -13.32 -12.13
N LEU A 450 -22.52 -14.65 -12.04
CA LEU A 450 -21.53 -15.52 -11.40
C LEU A 450 -20.16 -15.48 -12.12
N TRP A 451 -20.15 -15.37 -13.45
CA TRP A 451 -18.90 -15.28 -14.22
C TRP A 451 -18.20 -13.92 -14.09
N GLU A 452 -18.97 -12.84 -14.02
CA GLU A 452 -18.47 -11.48 -13.88
C GLU A 452 -17.73 -11.30 -12.55
N TYR A 453 -18.29 -11.83 -11.46
CA TYR A 453 -17.72 -11.77 -10.11
C TYR A 453 -16.87 -13.01 -9.74
N ALA A 454 -16.61 -13.90 -10.69
CA ALA A 454 -15.80 -15.10 -10.43
C ALA A 454 -14.36 -14.74 -10.06
N ASN A 455 -13.86 -15.36 -9.00
CA ASN A 455 -12.45 -15.33 -8.64
C ASN A 455 -11.60 -16.06 -9.69
N TYR A 456 -10.29 -15.91 -9.64
CA TYR A 456 -9.38 -16.62 -10.53
C TYR A 456 -8.59 -17.72 -9.80
N LYS A 457 -8.47 -18.87 -10.45
CA LYS A 457 -7.35 -19.80 -10.27
C LYS A 457 -6.16 -19.27 -11.08
N VAL A 458 -4.98 -19.29 -10.47
CA VAL A 458 -3.73 -18.91 -11.13
C VAL A 458 -2.80 -20.12 -11.19
N ASP A 459 -2.35 -20.45 -12.39
CA ASP A 459 -1.28 -21.41 -12.64
C ASP A 459 -0.07 -20.66 -13.22
N ILE A 460 1.10 -20.84 -12.63
CA ILE A 460 2.35 -20.24 -13.11
C ILE A 460 3.10 -21.28 -13.93
N TYR A 461 3.25 -21.02 -15.22
CA TYR A 461 3.89 -21.92 -16.18
C TYR A 461 5.33 -21.51 -16.43
N LEU A 462 6.24 -22.47 -16.21
CA LEU A 462 7.58 -22.46 -16.76
C LEU A 462 7.54 -23.14 -18.14
N CYS A 463 7.68 -22.36 -19.21
CA CYS A 463 7.66 -22.85 -20.58
C CYS A 463 9.09 -22.92 -21.14
N ILE A 464 9.54 -24.14 -21.47
CA ILE A 464 10.86 -24.42 -22.02
C ILE A 464 10.72 -24.72 -23.52
N ASN A 465 11.35 -23.89 -24.36
CA ASN A 465 11.34 -24.08 -25.81
C ASN A 465 12.36 -25.15 -26.24
N LEU A 466 11.86 -26.35 -26.55
CA LEU A 466 12.67 -27.50 -26.94
C LEU A 466 13.36 -27.29 -28.29
N ALA A 467 12.71 -26.58 -29.23
CA ALA A 467 13.30 -26.30 -30.54
C ALA A 467 14.47 -25.31 -30.42
N ALA A 468 14.34 -24.28 -29.58
CA ALA A 468 15.42 -23.33 -29.32
C ALA A 468 16.60 -24.00 -28.58
N LEU A 469 16.31 -24.90 -27.64
CA LEU A 469 17.33 -25.68 -26.94
C LEU A 469 18.05 -26.67 -27.87
N GLY A 470 17.30 -27.33 -28.76
CA GLY A 470 17.87 -28.30 -29.71
C GLY A 470 18.84 -27.68 -30.71
N LYS A 471 18.74 -26.37 -30.97
CA LYS A 471 19.70 -25.64 -31.83
C LYS A 471 21.07 -25.43 -31.19
N VAL A 472 21.14 -25.46 -29.85
CA VAL A 472 22.34 -25.09 -29.09
C VAL A 472 22.89 -26.25 -28.25
N SER A 473 22.23 -27.41 -28.27
CA SER A 473 22.65 -28.60 -27.54
C SER A 473 22.66 -29.82 -28.45
N THR A 474 23.76 -30.58 -28.39
CA THR A 474 23.89 -31.89 -29.04
C THR A 474 23.13 -32.99 -28.31
N ASN A 475 22.83 -32.80 -27.01
CA ASN A 475 22.03 -33.72 -26.20
C ASN A 475 20.88 -32.95 -25.53
N LEU A 476 19.73 -32.92 -26.21
CA LEU A 476 18.54 -32.22 -25.73
C LEU A 476 18.02 -32.81 -24.41
N SER A 477 18.06 -34.13 -24.24
CA SER A 477 17.56 -34.80 -23.02
C SER A 477 18.38 -34.44 -21.79
N ALA A 478 19.71 -34.47 -21.90
CA ALA A 478 20.60 -34.04 -20.82
C ALA A 478 20.38 -32.56 -20.48
N ARG A 479 20.24 -31.68 -21.50
CA ARG A 479 20.03 -30.26 -21.28
C ARG A 479 18.69 -29.94 -20.62
N VAL A 480 17.62 -30.63 -21.03
CA VAL A 480 16.29 -30.51 -20.38
C VAL A 480 16.38 -30.97 -18.92
N THR A 481 17.07 -32.07 -18.65
CA THR A 481 17.27 -32.58 -17.28
C THR A 481 18.05 -31.59 -16.42
N GLU A 482 19.09 -30.95 -16.97
CA GLU A 482 19.86 -29.90 -16.28
C GLU A 482 19.01 -28.66 -15.97
N ILE A 483 18.17 -28.22 -16.92
CA ILE A 483 17.22 -27.12 -16.71
C ILE A 483 16.24 -27.49 -15.60
N LEU A 484 15.55 -28.63 -15.71
CA LEU A 484 14.61 -29.09 -14.69
C LEU A 484 15.27 -29.26 -13.31
N GLY A 485 16.52 -29.72 -13.29
CA GLY A 485 17.32 -29.85 -12.07
C GLY A 485 17.56 -28.52 -11.34
N ARG A 486 17.75 -27.40 -12.05
CA ARG A 486 17.81 -26.06 -11.44
C ARG A 486 16.52 -25.64 -10.76
N TYR A 487 15.40 -26.17 -11.24
CA TYR A 487 14.08 -26.01 -10.64
C TYR A 487 13.75 -27.11 -9.61
N GLY A 488 14.72 -27.95 -9.22
CA GLY A 488 14.50 -29.04 -8.26
C GLY A 488 13.56 -30.15 -8.77
N ILE A 489 13.29 -30.19 -10.08
CA ILE A 489 12.42 -31.19 -10.70
C ILE A 489 13.26 -32.37 -11.16
N ALA A 490 13.02 -33.53 -10.56
CA ALA A 490 13.64 -34.78 -11.01
C ALA A 490 13.11 -35.18 -12.40
N PRO A 491 13.97 -35.75 -13.27
CA PRO A 491 13.55 -36.19 -14.60
C PRO A 491 12.47 -37.28 -14.53
N PRO A 492 11.57 -37.36 -15.53
CA PRO A 492 10.59 -38.43 -15.62
C PRO A 492 11.31 -39.79 -15.61
N GLY A 493 11.08 -40.61 -14.58
CA GLY A 493 11.70 -41.93 -14.42
C GLY A 493 12.76 -42.05 -13.32
N ALA A 494 13.13 -40.96 -12.63
CA ALA A 494 13.91 -41.07 -11.40
C ALA A 494 13.05 -41.72 -10.30
N ALA A 495 13.47 -42.89 -9.83
CA ALA A 495 12.81 -43.62 -8.76
C ALA A 495 12.62 -42.70 -7.54
N ASP A 496 11.42 -42.72 -7.00
CA ASP A 496 11.05 -41.99 -5.81
C ASP A 496 11.81 -42.58 -4.61
N PRO A 497 12.70 -41.83 -3.92
CA PRO A 497 13.42 -42.34 -2.76
C PRO A 497 12.49 -42.75 -1.62
N ALA A 498 11.24 -42.24 -1.59
CA ALA A 498 10.21 -42.69 -0.65
C ALA A 498 9.58 -44.03 -1.04
N LYS A 499 9.51 -44.38 -2.34
CA LYS A 499 9.19 -45.75 -2.80
C LYS A 499 10.37 -46.69 -2.62
N ALA A 500 11.60 -46.26 -2.88
CA ALA A 500 12.79 -47.07 -2.70
C ALA A 500 13.04 -47.47 -1.23
N ARG A 501 12.51 -46.72 -0.25
CA ARG A 501 12.51 -47.07 1.18
C ARG A 501 11.29 -47.88 1.64
N ARG A 502 10.25 -48.00 0.81
CA ARG A 502 9.09 -48.88 1.07
C ARG A 502 9.27 -50.26 0.43
N ASP A 503 10.05 -50.32 -0.65
CA ASP A 503 10.35 -51.53 -1.42
C ASP A 503 11.74 -52.13 -1.08
N ALA A 504 12.43 -51.60 -0.08
CA ALA A 504 13.65 -52.15 0.54
C ALA A 504 13.38 -52.42 2.03
#